data_AF-A0A935THH0-F1
#
_entry.id   AF-A0A935THH0-F1
#
_cell.length_a   1.000
_cell.length_b   1.000
_cell.length_c   1.000
_cell.angle_alpha   90.00
_cell.angle_beta   90.00
_cell.angle_gamma   90.00
#
_symmetry.space_group_name_H-M   'P 1'
#
loop_
_entity.id
_entity.type
_entity.pdbx_description
1 polymer ?
#
loop_
_entity_poly.entity_id
_entity_poly.type
_entity_poly.pdbx_seq_one_letter_code
_entity_poly.pdbx_strand_id
1 'polypeptide(L)'
;MFLSFTWNSTETTDILISSFYFVSAYLVFFLIGSPKVAKYLSALINFNIRKAIIFPIAVIIFYYSYIVLNGDNPLKGTTFLFPFFILFPTLIFIAKNDNLYKIDWIDFFTFTLFLLPTTLVKFEPNTNMPINGGGFDSLFRIVIIIVCVYSFSIVRKLNDVGFFPVFNLGFLKIAVISWLLFYAAALLIGVNFGFFKFIGYNDFSINFILSIFGKILIVFLHTAIFEELFFRGLLQNLLSKRIYQSQKWLIFWKWGMIILLILSLLTGYFMKGNYGWVIPSATIAIFIAAYLIEKKKIDKIGTYTALAITSVIFGIVHFHAGSIVFVALASIAGWSYGFTYLKTKNVFYAALVHALVNNTYLLLGIELLK
;
A
#
# COMPACT_ATOMS: atom_id res chain seq x y z
N MET A 1 -23.34 0.43 -1.60
CA MET A 1 -22.24 1.42 -1.69
C MET A 1 -21.86 1.69 -3.13
N PHE A 2 -21.38 0.70 -3.89
CA PHE A 2 -21.08 0.92 -5.32
C PHE A 2 -22.21 1.65 -6.06
N LEU A 3 -23.44 1.12 -5.98
CA LEU A 3 -24.63 1.76 -6.57
C LEU A 3 -24.88 3.17 -6.04
N SER A 4 -24.71 3.45 -4.75
CA SER A 4 -24.95 4.80 -4.21
C SER A 4 -23.96 5.85 -4.72
N PHE A 5 -22.78 5.42 -5.18
CA PHE A 5 -21.79 6.31 -5.80
C PHE A 5 -22.04 6.55 -7.29
N THR A 6 -22.72 5.65 -7.97
CA THR A 6 -22.77 5.61 -9.45
C THR A 6 -24.15 5.90 -10.01
N TRP A 7 -25.22 5.68 -9.22
CA TRP A 7 -26.62 5.71 -9.66
C TRP A 7 -27.04 6.99 -10.40
N ASN A 8 -26.56 8.16 -9.98
CA ASN A 8 -27.00 9.44 -10.55
C ASN A 8 -26.12 9.96 -11.69
N SER A 9 -25.00 9.29 -12.00
CA SER A 9 -23.96 9.86 -12.87
C SER A 9 -23.70 9.08 -14.16
N THR A 10 -24.33 7.91 -14.34
CA THR A 10 -23.96 6.96 -15.40
C THR A 10 -25.17 6.22 -15.96
N GLU A 11 -25.07 5.78 -17.22
CA GLU A 11 -26.09 4.92 -17.85
C GLU A 11 -26.27 3.59 -17.10
N THR A 12 -27.49 3.07 -17.12
CA THR A 12 -27.86 1.85 -16.38
C THR A 12 -27.13 0.60 -16.89
N THR A 13 -26.84 0.54 -18.18
CA THR A 13 -26.02 -0.49 -18.84
C THR A 13 -24.61 -0.56 -18.25
N ASP A 14 -23.93 0.57 -18.14
CA ASP A 14 -22.59 0.68 -17.58
C ASP A 14 -22.56 0.29 -16.09
N ILE A 15 -23.59 0.67 -15.33
CA ILE A 15 -23.75 0.27 -13.93
C ILE A 15 -23.89 -1.24 -13.80
N LEU A 16 -24.70 -1.87 -14.65
CA LEU A 16 -24.94 -3.33 -14.60
C LEU A 16 -23.67 -4.11 -14.93
N ILE A 17 -22.98 -3.75 -16.01
CA ILE A 17 -21.69 -4.36 -16.38
C ILE A 17 -20.72 -4.20 -15.22
N SER A 18 -20.50 -2.97 -14.75
CA SER A 18 -19.53 -2.67 -13.71
C SER A 18 -19.84 -3.33 -12.37
N SER A 19 -21.12 -3.54 -12.05
CA SER A 19 -21.55 -4.21 -10.81
C SER A 19 -21.07 -5.66 -10.76
N PHE A 20 -21.13 -6.39 -11.89
CA PHE A 20 -20.63 -7.77 -11.96
C PHE A 20 -19.12 -7.84 -11.70
N TYR A 21 -18.35 -6.96 -12.35
CA TYR A 21 -16.90 -6.90 -12.18
C TYR A 21 -16.51 -6.46 -10.77
N PHE A 22 -17.21 -5.45 -10.24
CA PHE A 22 -17.02 -4.97 -8.87
C PHE A 22 -17.21 -6.10 -7.86
N VAL A 23 -18.35 -6.79 -7.88
CA VAL A 23 -18.65 -7.88 -6.93
C VAL A 23 -17.64 -9.01 -7.06
N SER A 24 -17.37 -9.46 -8.28
CA SER A 24 -16.46 -10.59 -8.52
C SER A 24 -15.02 -10.27 -8.11
N ALA A 25 -14.52 -9.07 -8.45
CA ALA A 25 -13.17 -8.65 -8.11
C ALA A 25 -13.00 -8.49 -6.60
N TYR A 26 -13.95 -7.82 -5.92
CA TYR A 26 -13.88 -7.64 -4.47
C TYR A 26 -14.06 -8.94 -3.69
N LEU A 27 -14.87 -9.88 -4.19
CA LEU A 27 -14.96 -11.22 -3.60
C LEU A 27 -13.60 -11.92 -3.60
N VAL A 28 -12.89 -11.92 -4.73
CA VAL A 28 -11.55 -12.51 -4.81
C VAL A 28 -10.56 -11.73 -3.94
N PHE A 29 -10.59 -10.40 -4.00
CA PHE A 29 -9.75 -9.51 -3.20
C PHE A 29 -9.81 -9.83 -1.69
N PHE A 30 -11.01 -10.02 -1.12
CA PHE A 30 -11.14 -10.31 0.31
C PHE A 30 -10.79 -11.75 0.69
N LEU A 31 -10.84 -12.70 -0.26
CA LEU A 31 -10.62 -14.12 0.02
C LEU A 31 -9.19 -14.60 -0.26
N ILE A 32 -8.52 -14.03 -1.26
CA ILE A 32 -7.29 -14.59 -1.86
C ILE A 32 -6.15 -14.71 -0.85
N GLY A 33 -5.97 -13.73 0.03
CA GLY A 33 -4.92 -13.76 1.04
C GLY A 33 -5.31 -14.43 2.35
N SER A 34 -6.52 -15.01 2.45
CA SER A 34 -6.92 -15.77 3.64
C SER A 34 -6.02 -17.02 3.80
N PRO A 35 -5.59 -17.37 5.03
CA PRO A 35 -4.67 -18.50 5.24
C PRO A 35 -5.19 -19.83 4.72
N LYS A 36 -6.51 -20.06 4.79
CA LYS A 36 -7.17 -21.28 4.28
C LYS A 36 -7.08 -21.35 2.75
N VAL A 37 -7.46 -20.27 2.05
CA VAL A 37 -7.43 -20.20 0.58
C VAL A 37 -5.98 -20.26 0.08
N ALA A 38 -5.07 -19.51 0.69
CA ALA A 38 -3.66 -19.52 0.32
C ALA A 38 -3.04 -20.93 0.46
N LYS A 39 -3.32 -21.63 1.56
CA LYS A 39 -2.85 -23.02 1.76
C LYS A 39 -3.43 -23.98 0.72
N TYR A 40 -4.74 -23.88 0.44
CA TYR A 40 -5.41 -24.70 -0.56
C TYR A 40 -4.86 -24.47 -1.97
N LEU A 41 -4.77 -23.21 -2.41
CA LEU A 41 -4.24 -22.86 -3.73
C LEU A 41 -2.76 -23.25 -3.87
N SER A 42 -1.94 -23.02 -2.84
CA SER A 42 -0.53 -23.42 -2.86
C SER A 42 -0.36 -24.93 -2.99
N ALA A 43 -1.21 -25.73 -2.31
CA ALA A 43 -1.23 -27.18 -2.44
C ALA A 43 -1.70 -27.65 -3.83
N LEU A 44 -2.70 -26.99 -4.42
CA LEU A 44 -3.18 -27.30 -5.77
C LEU A 44 -2.08 -27.07 -6.82
N ILE A 45 -1.36 -25.95 -6.72
CA ILE A 45 -0.31 -25.56 -7.66
C ILE A 45 0.84 -26.58 -7.63
N ASN A 46 1.29 -26.96 -6.42
CA ASN A 46 2.39 -27.92 -6.21
C ASN A 46 3.62 -27.65 -7.12
N PHE A 47 4.01 -26.37 -7.24
CA PHE A 47 5.09 -25.88 -8.12
C PHE A 47 4.98 -26.25 -9.60
N ASN A 48 3.80 -26.66 -10.06
CA ASN A 48 3.57 -26.96 -11.46
C ASN A 48 3.26 -25.66 -12.22
N ILE A 49 4.10 -25.31 -13.19
CA ILE A 49 3.94 -24.10 -14.00
C ILE A 49 2.56 -24.02 -14.66
N ARG A 50 2.06 -25.15 -15.20
CA ARG A 50 0.76 -25.18 -15.90
C ARG A 50 -0.39 -24.84 -14.97
N LYS A 51 -0.30 -25.25 -13.69
CA LYS A 51 -1.33 -24.93 -12.70
C LYS A 51 -1.20 -23.51 -12.17
N ALA A 52 0.04 -23.06 -11.95
CA ALA A 52 0.31 -21.76 -11.38
C ALA A 52 -0.11 -20.60 -12.30
N ILE A 53 -0.06 -20.78 -13.62
CA ILE A 53 -0.48 -19.76 -14.59
C ILE A 53 -1.99 -19.67 -14.79
N ILE A 54 -2.78 -20.66 -14.35
CA ILE A 54 -4.25 -20.66 -14.55
C ILE A 54 -4.89 -19.42 -13.93
N PHE A 55 -4.50 -19.08 -12.70
CA PHE A 55 -5.06 -17.94 -12.00
C PHE A 55 -4.73 -16.59 -12.69
N PRO A 56 -3.47 -16.23 -12.99
CA PRO A 56 -3.19 -15.00 -13.70
C PRO A 56 -3.81 -14.97 -15.11
N ILE A 57 -3.92 -16.10 -15.82
CA ILE A 57 -4.64 -16.17 -17.11
C ILE A 57 -6.12 -15.87 -16.94
N ALA A 58 -6.78 -16.44 -15.92
CA ALA A 58 -8.18 -16.16 -15.63
C ALA A 58 -8.40 -14.68 -15.29
N VAL A 59 -7.47 -14.08 -14.55
CA VAL A 59 -7.49 -12.65 -14.22
C VAL A 59 -7.29 -11.78 -15.47
N ILE A 60 -6.40 -12.16 -16.39
CA ILE A 60 -6.23 -11.47 -17.68
C ILE A 60 -7.51 -11.53 -18.51
N ILE A 61 -8.14 -12.70 -18.62
CA ILE A 61 -9.40 -12.87 -19.35
C ILE A 61 -10.49 -12.00 -18.73
N PHE A 62 -10.61 -12.00 -17.40
CA PHE A 62 -11.58 -11.18 -16.67
C PHE A 62 -11.33 -9.68 -16.86
N TYR A 63 -10.07 -9.24 -16.85
CA TYR A 63 -9.74 -7.84 -17.10
C TYR A 63 -10.04 -7.42 -18.55
N TYR A 64 -9.67 -8.25 -19.53
CA TYR A 64 -9.90 -7.97 -20.95
C TYR A 64 -11.38 -8.04 -21.32
N SER A 65 -12.16 -8.93 -20.72
CA SER A 65 -13.60 -8.98 -20.95
C SER A 65 -14.27 -7.70 -20.47
N TYR A 66 -13.80 -7.07 -19.38
CA TYR A 66 -14.31 -5.77 -18.96
C TYR A 66 -14.07 -4.69 -20.01
N ILE A 67 -12.85 -4.61 -20.55
CA ILE A 67 -12.49 -3.63 -21.57
C ILE A 67 -13.33 -3.81 -22.84
N VAL A 68 -13.44 -5.05 -23.33
CA VAL A 68 -14.22 -5.37 -24.55
C VAL A 68 -15.70 -5.06 -24.37
N LEU A 69 -16.29 -5.39 -23.21
CA LEU A 69 -17.71 -5.10 -22.95
C LEU A 69 -18.02 -3.60 -22.88
N ASN A 70 -17.04 -2.77 -22.56
CA ASN A 70 -17.18 -1.31 -22.60
C ASN A 70 -16.77 -0.69 -23.94
N GLY A 71 -16.56 -1.51 -24.99
CA GLY A 71 -16.33 -1.04 -26.36
C GLY A 71 -14.89 -0.73 -26.73
N ASP A 72 -13.92 -0.99 -25.84
CA ASP A 72 -12.50 -0.75 -26.10
C ASP A 72 -11.74 -2.00 -26.56
N ASN A 73 -10.57 -1.79 -27.18
CA ASN A 73 -9.73 -2.88 -27.66
C ASN A 73 -8.54 -3.12 -26.69
N PRO A 74 -8.50 -4.27 -25.96
CA PRO A 74 -7.43 -4.56 -25.01
C PRO A 74 -6.07 -4.87 -25.67
N LEU A 75 -6.03 -5.05 -27.01
CA LEU A 75 -4.81 -5.30 -27.77
C LEU A 75 -4.17 -4.01 -28.31
N LYS A 76 -4.65 -2.83 -27.91
CA LYS A 76 -4.08 -1.54 -28.28
C LYS A 76 -3.32 -0.90 -27.12
N GLY A 77 -2.38 -0.03 -27.47
CA GLY A 77 -1.62 0.78 -26.52
C GLY A 77 -0.86 -0.05 -25.48
N THR A 78 -0.77 0.48 -24.27
CA THR A 78 -0.09 -0.17 -23.14
C THR A 78 -0.81 -1.41 -22.62
N THR A 79 -2.14 -1.49 -22.83
CA THR A 79 -2.92 -2.64 -22.33
C THR A 79 -2.52 -3.94 -23.01
N PHE A 80 -2.01 -3.90 -24.25
CA PHE A 80 -1.43 -5.07 -24.90
C PHE A 80 -0.31 -5.75 -24.08
N LEU A 81 0.43 -4.98 -23.27
CA LEU A 81 1.52 -5.50 -22.43
C LEU A 81 1.04 -6.07 -21.08
N PHE A 82 -0.23 -5.89 -20.74
CA PHE A 82 -0.82 -6.32 -19.47
C PHE A 82 -0.63 -7.82 -19.17
N PRO A 83 -0.77 -8.77 -20.13
CA PRO A 83 -0.61 -10.19 -19.87
C PRO A 83 0.81 -10.53 -19.42
N PHE A 84 1.81 -9.94 -20.07
CA PHE A 84 3.22 -10.10 -19.70
C PHE A 84 3.46 -9.58 -18.29
N PHE A 85 2.90 -8.41 -17.99
CA PHE A 85 3.03 -7.78 -16.69
C PHE A 85 2.41 -8.60 -15.55
N ILE A 86 1.23 -9.19 -15.78
CA ILE A 86 0.51 -10.03 -14.81
C ILE A 86 1.16 -11.41 -14.63
N LEU A 87 1.69 -12.00 -15.69
CA LEU A 87 2.33 -13.33 -15.64
C LEU A 87 3.74 -13.28 -15.04
N PHE A 88 4.47 -12.20 -15.26
CA PHE A 88 5.86 -12.00 -14.86
C PHE A 88 6.21 -12.46 -13.44
N PRO A 89 5.56 -11.97 -12.36
CA PRO A 89 5.99 -12.33 -11.00
C PRO A 89 5.74 -13.81 -10.69
N THR A 90 4.64 -14.36 -11.23
CA THR A 90 4.30 -15.79 -11.08
C THR A 90 5.34 -16.67 -11.76
N LEU A 91 5.72 -16.36 -12.99
CA LEU A 91 6.70 -17.13 -13.76
C LEU A 91 8.09 -17.12 -13.11
N ILE A 92 8.56 -15.96 -12.63
CA ILE A 92 9.84 -15.89 -11.92
C ILE A 92 9.85 -16.76 -10.67
N PHE A 93 8.80 -16.70 -9.85
CA PHE A 93 8.77 -17.44 -8.60
C PHE A 93 8.62 -18.94 -8.79
N ILE A 94 7.98 -19.39 -9.87
CA ILE A 94 7.99 -20.81 -10.25
C ILE A 94 9.37 -21.22 -10.75
N ALA A 95 10.01 -20.42 -11.60
CA ALA A 95 11.33 -20.74 -12.15
C ALA A 95 12.40 -20.84 -11.04
N LYS A 96 12.26 -20.05 -9.96
CA LYS A 96 13.18 -20.03 -8.83
C LYS A 96 13.14 -21.28 -7.91
N ASN A 97 12.14 -22.17 -8.02
CA ASN A 97 11.69 -23.28 -7.12
C ASN A 97 12.61 -23.86 -6.00
N ASP A 98 13.91 -23.69 -6.07
CA ASP A 98 14.95 -24.34 -5.27
C ASP A 98 15.09 -23.78 -3.84
N ASN A 99 14.49 -22.62 -3.49
CA ASN A 99 14.63 -22.05 -2.14
C ASN A 99 13.47 -21.14 -1.67
N LEU A 100 12.39 -21.76 -1.19
CA LEU A 100 11.19 -21.05 -0.71
C LEU A 100 11.39 -20.31 0.61
N TYR A 101 12.30 -20.77 1.47
CA TYR A 101 12.47 -20.20 2.82
C TYR A 101 13.47 -19.05 2.89
N LYS A 102 14.34 -18.91 1.88
CA LYS A 102 15.38 -17.88 1.83
C LYS A 102 14.90 -16.68 1.02
N ILE A 103 15.09 -15.46 1.53
CA ILE A 103 14.82 -14.22 0.80
C ILE A 103 16.12 -13.77 0.14
N ASP A 104 16.07 -13.42 -1.14
CA ASP A 104 17.23 -12.98 -1.92
C ASP A 104 16.89 -11.82 -2.86
N TRP A 105 17.85 -11.46 -3.72
CA TRP A 105 17.72 -10.34 -4.65
C TRP A 105 16.67 -10.55 -5.74
N ILE A 106 16.33 -11.80 -6.08
CA ILE A 106 15.24 -12.07 -7.04
C ILE A 106 13.93 -11.57 -6.45
N ASP A 107 13.71 -11.73 -5.14
CA ASP A 107 12.48 -11.27 -4.48
C ASP A 107 12.34 -9.74 -4.54
N PHE A 108 13.43 -9.00 -4.29
CA PHE A 108 13.45 -7.54 -4.39
C PHE A 108 13.35 -7.05 -5.83
N PHE A 109 13.99 -7.74 -6.77
CA PHE A 109 13.93 -7.44 -8.20
C PHE A 109 12.52 -7.63 -8.75
N THR A 110 11.89 -8.78 -8.46
CA THR A 110 10.50 -9.05 -8.84
C THR A 110 9.54 -8.05 -8.20
N PHE A 111 9.73 -7.71 -6.92
CA PHE A 111 8.95 -6.67 -6.26
C PHE A 111 9.07 -5.33 -6.97
N THR A 112 10.29 -4.89 -7.26
CA THR A 112 10.56 -3.58 -7.89
C THR A 112 9.99 -3.52 -9.29
N LEU A 113 10.25 -4.53 -10.12
CA LEU A 113 9.75 -4.59 -11.49
C LEU A 113 8.24 -4.81 -11.58
N PHE A 114 7.62 -5.36 -10.53
CA PHE A 114 6.17 -5.41 -10.47
C PHE A 114 5.58 -4.08 -10.00
N LEU A 115 6.13 -3.43 -8.96
CA LEU A 115 5.59 -2.18 -8.43
C LEU A 115 5.80 -0.99 -9.38
N LEU A 116 6.99 -0.79 -9.93
CA LEU A 116 7.31 0.43 -10.68
C LEU A 116 6.39 0.66 -11.90
N PRO A 117 6.11 -0.33 -12.77
CA PRO A 117 5.21 -0.12 -13.90
C PRO A 117 3.80 0.28 -13.46
N THR A 118 3.32 -0.16 -12.30
CA THR A 118 1.97 0.21 -11.81
C THR A 118 1.81 1.67 -11.44
N THR A 119 2.94 2.36 -11.20
CA THR A 119 2.96 3.77 -10.79
C THR A 119 3.50 4.69 -11.89
N LEU A 120 4.36 4.17 -12.77
CA LEU A 120 5.03 4.95 -13.83
C LEU A 120 4.38 4.81 -15.20
N VAL A 121 3.66 3.72 -15.46
CA VAL A 121 3.01 3.48 -16.77
C VAL A 121 1.52 3.74 -16.65
N LYS A 122 1.02 4.65 -17.49
CA LYS A 122 -0.41 4.88 -17.63
C LYS A 122 -1.01 3.78 -18.50
N PHE A 123 -1.80 2.88 -17.91
CA PHE A 123 -2.52 1.85 -18.65
C PHE A 123 -3.83 2.43 -19.21
N GLU A 124 -3.90 2.56 -20.54
CA GLU A 124 -5.11 3.00 -21.26
C GLU A 124 -5.77 1.82 -21.98
N PRO A 125 -7.12 1.69 -21.97
CA PRO A 125 -8.10 2.68 -21.50
C PRO A 125 -8.29 2.72 -19.98
N ASN A 126 -9.00 3.73 -19.49
CA ASN A 126 -9.39 3.82 -18.07
C ASN A 126 -10.31 2.66 -17.71
N THR A 127 -10.02 1.96 -16.62
CA THR A 127 -10.83 0.83 -16.14
C THR A 127 -11.55 1.13 -14.83
N ASN A 128 -11.83 2.41 -14.57
CA ASN A 128 -12.78 2.80 -13.53
C ASN A 128 -14.10 2.05 -13.68
N MET A 129 -14.71 1.71 -12.56
CA MET A 129 -16.00 1.05 -12.48
C MET A 129 -17.01 2.04 -11.92
N PRO A 130 -17.99 2.52 -12.70
CA PRO A 130 -18.12 2.42 -14.17
C PRO A 130 -17.13 3.31 -14.94
N ILE A 131 -16.88 2.97 -16.22
CA ILE A 131 -15.91 3.68 -17.08
C ILE A 131 -16.38 5.11 -17.36
N ASN A 132 -17.65 5.27 -17.76
CA ASN A 132 -18.24 6.56 -18.13
C ASN A 132 -18.88 7.28 -16.93
N GLY A 133 -18.17 7.40 -15.81
CA GLY A 133 -18.70 8.02 -14.60
C GLY A 133 -17.67 8.43 -13.56
N GLY A 134 -18.19 8.83 -12.38
CA GLY A 134 -17.37 9.21 -11.23
C GLY A 134 -16.52 8.09 -10.63
N GLY A 135 -16.63 6.86 -11.14
CA GLY A 135 -15.77 5.70 -10.88
C GLY A 135 -15.53 5.39 -9.40
N PHE A 136 -16.18 4.34 -8.86
CA PHE A 136 -15.93 3.97 -7.47
C PHE A 136 -14.48 3.54 -7.26
N ASP A 137 -13.93 2.67 -8.12
CA ASP A 137 -12.57 2.06 -8.11
C ASP A 137 -12.14 1.72 -9.54
N SER A 138 -10.86 1.47 -9.80
CA SER A 138 -10.33 0.94 -11.05
C SER A 138 -10.11 -0.57 -10.97
N LEU A 139 -10.67 -1.31 -11.93
CA LEU A 139 -10.48 -2.75 -12.05
C LEU A 139 -9.00 -3.12 -12.21
N PHE A 140 -8.22 -2.31 -12.94
CA PHE A 140 -6.77 -2.49 -13.08
C PHE A 140 -6.11 -2.62 -11.71
N ARG A 141 -6.37 -1.67 -10.80
CA ARG A 141 -5.73 -1.67 -9.48
C ARG A 141 -6.10 -2.90 -8.65
N ILE A 142 -7.38 -3.28 -8.64
CA ILE A 142 -7.83 -4.47 -7.89
C ILE A 142 -7.15 -5.72 -8.43
N VAL A 143 -7.05 -5.85 -9.75
CA VAL A 143 -6.34 -6.96 -10.40
C VAL A 143 -4.86 -6.98 -10.02
N ILE A 144 -4.17 -5.84 -10.02
CA ILE A 144 -2.78 -5.75 -9.57
C ILE A 144 -2.63 -6.28 -8.16
N ILE A 145 -3.49 -5.86 -7.23
CA ILE A 145 -3.47 -6.32 -5.84
C ILE A 145 -3.67 -7.84 -5.75
N ILE A 146 -4.68 -8.37 -6.43
CA ILE A 146 -5.00 -9.79 -6.42
C ILE A 146 -3.83 -10.63 -6.94
N VAL A 147 -3.24 -10.22 -8.06
CA VAL A 147 -2.08 -10.91 -8.66
C VAL A 147 -0.87 -10.78 -7.77
N CYS A 148 -0.64 -9.62 -7.15
CA CYS A 148 0.44 -9.41 -6.20
C CYS A 148 0.35 -10.40 -5.03
N VAL A 149 -0.83 -10.49 -4.40
CA VAL A 149 -1.06 -11.40 -3.28
C VAL A 149 -0.91 -12.85 -3.72
N TYR A 150 -1.44 -13.21 -4.88
CA TYR A 150 -1.28 -14.55 -5.44
C TYR A 150 0.20 -14.91 -5.67
N SER A 151 0.94 -14.09 -6.40
CA SER A 151 2.34 -14.39 -6.76
C SER A 151 3.25 -14.38 -5.54
N PHE A 152 3.15 -13.38 -4.65
CA PHE A 152 4.02 -13.27 -3.49
C PHE A 152 3.59 -14.17 -2.32
N SER A 153 2.30 -14.20 -1.97
CA SER A 153 1.85 -14.96 -0.80
C SER A 153 1.64 -16.45 -1.10
N ILE A 154 1.20 -16.82 -2.30
CA ILE A 154 0.75 -18.19 -2.60
C ILE A 154 1.82 -18.96 -3.40
N VAL A 155 2.28 -18.40 -4.52
CA VAL A 155 3.28 -19.04 -5.40
C VAL A 155 4.65 -19.00 -4.71
N ARG A 156 5.08 -17.79 -4.30
CA ARG A 156 6.36 -17.59 -3.62
C ARG A 156 6.38 -18.02 -2.15
N LYS A 157 5.20 -18.23 -1.54
CA LYS A 157 5.04 -18.57 -0.12
C LYS A 157 5.68 -17.56 0.83
N LEU A 158 5.60 -16.28 0.50
CA LEU A 158 5.99 -15.22 1.44
C LEU A 158 4.99 -15.20 2.61
N ASN A 159 5.41 -15.70 3.77
CA ASN A 159 4.58 -15.67 4.96
C ASN A 159 4.35 -14.22 5.45
N ASP A 160 3.32 -14.03 6.27
CA ASP A 160 3.03 -12.78 6.98
C ASP A 160 2.66 -11.57 6.12
N VAL A 161 2.31 -11.75 4.83
CA VAL A 161 1.84 -10.63 3.99
C VAL A 161 0.62 -9.94 4.62
N GLY A 162 -0.24 -10.69 5.31
CA GLY A 162 -1.30 -10.11 6.14
C GLY A 162 -2.48 -9.52 5.34
N PHE A 163 -2.65 -9.94 4.09
CA PHE A 163 -3.69 -9.44 3.19
C PHE A 163 -5.00 -10.24 3.33
N PHE A 164 -5.68 -10.11 4.46
CA PHE A 164 -7.01 -10.68 4.65
C PHE A 164 -7.81 -9.84 5.64
N PRO A 165 -9.11 -9.62 5.41
CA PRO A 165 -9.95 -8.92 6.37
C PRO A 165 -10.13 -9.81 7.61
N VAL A 166 -9.90 -9.23 8.78
CA VAL A 166 -10.22 -9.87 10.07
C VAL A 166 -10.70 -8.81 11.03
N PHE A 167 -11.81 -9.06 11.71
CA PHE A 167 -12.28 -8.17 12.77
C PHE A 167 -11.73 -8.66 14.11
N ASN A 168 -10.95 -7.80 14.78
CA ASN A 168 -10.34 -8.08 16.07
C ASN A 168 -10.23 -6.77 16.86
N LEU A 169 -10.89 -6.72 18.02
CA LEU A 169 -10.93 -5.52 18.87
C LEU A 169 -9.54 -5.13 19.41
N GLY A 170 -8.66 -6.10 19.68
CA GLY A 170 -7.28 -5.84 20.07
C GLY A 170 -6.49 -5.16 18.96
N PHE A 171 -6.66 -5.61 17.72
CA PHE A 171 -6.02 -4.98 16.55
C PHE A 171 -6.59 -3.59 16.28
N LEU A 172 -7.90 -3.41 16.46
CA LEU A 172 -8.53 -2.10 16.36
C LEU A 172 -8.00 -1.13 17.41
N LYS A 173 -7.85 -1.58 18.66
CA LYS A 173 -7.24 -0.78 19.74
C LYS A 173 -5.82 -0.34 19.37
N ILE A 174 -5.00 -1.25 18.82
CA ILE A 174 -3.65 -0.92 18.36
C ILE A 174 -3.69 0.14 17.25
N ALA A 175 -4.57 -0.03 16.25
CA ALA A 175 -4.71 0.92 15.15
C ALA A 175 -5.10 2.32 15.65
N VAL A 176 -6.10 2.41 16.53
CA VAL A 176 -6.55 3.69 17.12
C VAL A 176 -5.43 4.33 17.94
N ILE A 177 -4.72 3.57 18.78
CA ILE A 177 -3.60 4.11 19.56
C ILE A 177 -2.48 4.61 18.64
N SER A 178 -2.11 3.86 17.59
CA SER A 178 -1.10 4.29 16.62
C SER A 178 -1.50 5.58 15.92
N TRP A 179 -2.76 5.70 15.51
CA TRP A 179 -3.29 6.92 14.90
C TRP A 179 -3.22 8.11 15.86
N LEU A 180 -3.69 7.95 17.10
CA LEU A 180 -3.66 9.02 18.11
C LEU A 180 -2.22 9.44 18.46
N LEU A 181 -1.29 8.49 18.59
CA LEU A 181 0.12 8.80 18.87
C LEU A 181 0.79 9.52 17.71
N PHE A 182 0.57 9.07 16.47
CA PHE A 182 1.03 9.79 15.29
C PHE A 182 0.50 11.23 15.30
N TYR A 183 -0.80 11.38 15.52
CA TYR A 183 -1.42 12.68 15.41
C TYR A 183 -1.00 13.63 16.54
N ALA A 184 -0.84 13.14 17.76
CA ALA A 184 -0.26 13.90 18.86
C ALA A 184 1.16 14.38 18.51
N ALA A 185 2.00 13.51 17.94
CA ALA A 185 3.34 13.91 17.48
C ALA A 185 3.27 14.93 16.33
N ALA A 186 2.39 14.72 15.36
CA ALA A 186 2.19 15.64 14.25
C ALA A 186 1.75 17.02 14.75
N LEU A 187 0.77 17.11 15.65
CA LEU A 187 0.32 18.36 16.29
C LEU A 187 1.45 19.06 17.02
N LEU A 188 2.22 18.34 17.84
CA LEU A 188 3.36 18.93 18.55
C LEU A 188 4.37 19.55 17.59
N ILE A 189 4.67 18.88 16.48
CA ILE A 189 5.57 19.40 15.45
C ILE A 189 4.90 20.59 14.74
N GLY A 190 3.68 20.42 14.23
CA GLY A 190 3.05 21.42 13.38
C GLY A 190 2.62 22.69 14.13
N VAL A 191 2.28 22.63 15.42
CA VAL A 191 2.03 23.83 16.22
C VAL A 191 3.33 24.59 16.49
N ASN A 192 4.40 23.88 16.90
CA ASN A 192 5.68 24.51 17.23
C ASN A 192 6.36 25.17 16.03
N PHE A 193 6.19 24.62 14.83
CA PHE A 193 6.74 25.16 13.59
C PHE A 193 5.74 25.96 12.75
N GLY A 194 4.51 26.15 13.25
CA GLY A 194 3.47 26.93 12.57
C GLY A 194 2.94 26.30 11.27
N PHE A 195 3.03 24.98 11.09
CA PHE A 195 2.60 24.25 9.90
C PHE A 195 1.09 23.99 9.80
N PHE A 196 0.33 24.26 10.87
CA PHE A 196 -1.11 24.02 10.90
C PHE A 196 -1.92 25.32 10.98
N LYS A 197 -2.99 25.39 10.19
CA LYS A 197 -4.02 26.42 10.29
C LYS A 197 -5.35 25.79 10.70
N PHE A 198 -5.96 26.29 11.77
CA PHE A 198 -7.30 25.87 12.16
C PHE A 198 -8.33 26.57 11.27
N ILE A 199 -9.16 25.81 10.57
CA ILE A 199 -10.27 26.32 9.75
C ILE A 199 -11.59 26.21 10.50
N GLY A 200 -11.76 25.16 11.30
CA GLY A 200 -13.03 24.85 11.97
C GLY A 200 -14.13 24.41 10.99
N TYR A 201 -15.21 23.84 11.53
CA TYR A 201 -16.42 23.53 10.78
C TYR A 201 -17.61 24.20 11.48
N ASN A 202 -18.42 24.92 10.71
CA ASN A 202 -19.55 25.68 11.26
C ASN A 202 -20.79 24.82 11.50
N ASP A 203 -20.92 23.64 10.87
CA ASP A 203 -22.08 22.74 11.02
C ASP A 203 -21.70 21.25 11.03
N PHE A 204 -22.03 20.56 12.12
CA PHE A 204 -21.91 19.09 12.26
C PHE A 204 -23.19 18.38 11.83
N SER A 205 -23.57 18.52 10.55
CA SER A 205 -24.74 17.82 10.00
C SER A 205 -24.48 16.31 9.84
N ILE A 206 -25.54 15.49 9.87
CA ILE A 206 -25.45 14.04 9.58
C ILE A 206 -24.83 13.80 8.20
N ASN A 207 -25.18 14.62 7.21
CA ASN A 207 -24.62 14.56 5.86
C ASN A 207 -23.11 14.80 5.85
N PHE A 208 -22.62 15.72 6.69
CA PHE A 208 -21.18 15.95 6.85
C PHE A 208 -20.47 14.71 7.43
N ILE A 209 -21.02 14.10 8.48
CA ILE A 209 -20.47 12.87 9.07
C ILE A 209 -20.42 11.72 8.05
N LEU A 210 -21.51 11.52 7.29
CA LEU A 210 -21.57 10.51 6.23
C LEU A 210 -20.54 10.78 5.13
N SER A 211 -20.29 12.05 4.79
CA SER A 211 -19.28 12.43 3.79
C SER A 211 -17.85 12.09 4.26
N ILE A 212 -17.55 12.29 5.55
CA ILE A 212 -16.25 11.92 6.13
C ILE A 212 -16.07 10.41 6.09
N PHE A 213 -17.08 9.66 6.53
CA PHE A 213 -17.02 8.20 6.50
C PHE A 213 -16.82 7.68 5.07
N GLY A 214 -17.55 8.25 4.10
CA GLY A 214 -17.39 7.93 2.68
C GLY A 214 -15.96 8.16 2.18
N LYS A 215 -15.35 9.32 2.53
CA LYS A 215 -13.96 9.63 2.15
C LYS A 215 -12.94 8.71 2.82
N ILE A 216 -13.11 8.39 4.11
CA ILE A 216 -12.25 7.42 4.81
C ILE A 216 -12.31 6.06 4.11
N LEU A 217 -13.51 5.60 3.77
CA LEU A 217 -13.70 4.30 3.13
C LEU A 217 -13.11 4.29 1.71
N ILE A 218 -13.31 5.34 0.93
CA ILE A 218 -12.67 5.48 -0.40
C ILE A 218 -11.16 5.42 -0.24
N VAL A 219 -10.55 6.27 0.60
CA VAL A 219 -9.09 6.27 0.80
C VAL A 219 -8.59 4.91 1.28
N PHE A 220 -9.35 4.27 2.16
CA PHE A 220 -9.05 2.94 2.69
C PHE A 220 -8.96 1.89 1.57
N LEU A 221 -10.02 1.72 0.79
CA LEU A 221 -10.04 0.72 -0.29
C LEU A 221 -9.10 1.09 -1.43
N HIS A 222 -8.93 2.39 -1.69
CA HIS A 222 -8.23 2.86 -2.87
C HIS A 222 -6.73 2.91 -2.74
N THR A 223 -6.30 3.75 -1.83
CA THR A 223 -4.92 4.20 -1.75
C THR A 223 -4.24 3.43 -0.64
N ALA A 224 -4.85 3.41 0.55
CA ALA A 224 -4.24 2.85 1.74
C ALA A 224 -4.03 1.34 1.63
N ILE A 225 -5.02 0.55 1.18
CA ILE A 225 -4.82 -0.90 1.02
C ILE A 225 -3.71 -1.18 0.00
N PHE A 226 -3.76 -0.53 -1.16
CA PHE A 226 -2.74 -0.72 -2.20
C PHE A 226 -1.35 -0.41 -1.65
N GLU A 227 -1.15 0.78 -1.09
CA GLU A 227 0.15 1.20 -0.58
C GLU A 227 0.62 0.33 0.59
N GLU A 228 -0.23 0.05 1.58
CA GLU A 228 0.17 -0.74 2.74
C GLU A 228 0.45 -2.22 2.38
N LEU A 229 -0.16 -2.78 1.32
CA LEU A 229 0.24 -4.07 0.78
C LEU A 229 1.69 -4.03 0.29
N PHE A 230 2.03 -3.07 -0.57
CA PHE A 230 3.36 -2.98 -1.17
C PHE A 230 4.42 -2.57 -0.15
N PHE A 231 4.14 -1.60 0.72
CA PHE A 231 5.09 -1.12 1.71
C PHE A 231 5.22 -2.05 2.91
N ARG A 232 4.12 -2.56 3.47
CA ARG A 232 4.15 -3.36 4.71
C ARG A 232 4.11 -4.84 4.44
N GLY A 233 3.09 -5.29 3.70
CA GLY A 233 2.89 -6.69 3.37
C GLY A 233 4.08 -7.30 2.62
N LEU A 234 4.72 -6.50 1.75
CA LEU A 234 5.83 -6.94 0.90
C LEU A 234 7.17 -6.30 1.29
N LEU A 235 7.41 -5.01 1.05
CA LEU A 235 8.75 -4.42 1.19
C LEU A 235 9.30 -4.55 2.63
N GLN A 236 8.53 -4.15 3.64
CA GLN A 236 8.95 -4.24 5.04
C GLN A 236 9.12 -5.69 5.48
N ASN A 237 8.23 -6.59 5.03
CA ASN A 237 8.29 -8.02 5.30
C ASN A 237 9.56 -8.66 4.68
N LEU A 238 9.84 -8.39 3.40
CA LEU A 238 11.02 -8.85 2.68
C LEU A 238 12.31 -8.34 3.33
N LEU A 239 12.38 -7.04 3.65
CA LEU A 239 13.52 -6.45 4.36
C LEU A 239 13.72 -7.07 5.73
N SER A 240 12.67 -7.17 6.55
CA SER A 240 12.76 -7.77 7.89
C SER A 240 13.29 -9.20 7.83
N LYS A 241 12.78 -10.02 6.89
CA LYS A 241 13.24 -11.40 6.70
C LYS A 241 14.66 -11.49 6.17
N ARG A 242 15.05 -10.61 5.24
CA ARG A 242 16.41 -10.58 4.70
C ARG A 242 17.44 -10.15 5.74
N ILE A 243 17.12 -9.13 6.54
CA ILE A 243 18.00 -8.66 7.61
C ILE A 243 18.14 -9.75 8.66
N TYR A 244 17.03 -10.36 9.08
CA TYR A 244 17.04 -11.49 10.00
C TYR A 244 17.90 -12.65 9.46
N GLN A 245 17.76 -13.04 8.20
CA GLN A 245 18.59 -14.09 7.59
C GLN A 245 20.09 -13.79 7.63
N SER A 246 20.47 -12.51 7.47
CA SER A 246 21.87 -12.09 7.50
C SER A 246 22.45 -11.96 8.92
N GLN A 247 21.58 -11.79 9.93
CA GLN A 247 21.93 -11.40 11.31
C GLN A 247 22.75 -10.09 11.43
N LYS A 248 22.82 -9.30 10.34
CA LYS A 248 23.70 -8.13 10.20
C LYS A 248 22.92 -6.80 10.20
N TRP A 249 21.99 -6.62 11.15
CA TRP A 249 21.10 -5.45 11.17
C TRP A 249 21.85 -4.10 11.16
N LEU A 250 23.00 -4.00 11.82
CA LEU A 250 23.78 -2.76 11.88
C LEU A 250 24.29 -2.32 10.49
N ILE A 251 24.59 -3.27 9.61
CA ILE A 251 25.03 -2.98 8.23
C ILE A 251 23.85 -2.41 7.43
N PHE A 252 22.67 -3.03 7.53
CA PHE A 252 21.46 -2.53 6.88
C PHE A 252 21.02 -1.18 7.43
N TRP A 253 21.13 -0.99 8.75
CA TRP A 253 20.84 0.28 9.40
C TRP A 253 21.79 1.38 8.90
N LYS A 254 23.10 1.12 8.90
CA LYS A 254 24.12 2.11 8.47
C LYS A 254 23.93 2.51 7.01
N TRP A 255 23.86 1.54 6.10
CA TRP A 255 23.73 1.83 4.67
C TRP A 255 22.34 2.36 4.31
N GLY A 256 21.28 1.84 4.95
CA GLY A 256 19.93 2.37 4.83
C GLY A 256 19.87 3.85 5.24
N MET A 257 20.48 4.21 6.37
CA MET A 257 20.55 5.59 6.84
C MET A 257 21.33 6.46 5.86
N ILE A 258 22.52 6.04 5.41
CA ILE A 258 23.34 6.83 4.47
C ILE A 258 22.58 7.11 3.17
N ILE A 259 22.05 6.06 2.54
CA ILE A 259 21.37 6.17 1.24
C ILE A 259 20.11 7.03 1.38
N LEU A 260 19.28 6.76 2.38
CA LEU A 260 18.02 7.47 2.55
C LEU A 260 18.22 8.90 3.08
N LEU A 261 19.29 9.18 3.80
CA LEU A 261 19.64 10.55 4.19
C LEU A 261 20.08 11.37 2.98
N ILE A 262 20.89 10.81 2.08
CA ILE A 262 21.26 11.47 0.83
C ILE A 262 20.01 11.74 -0.01
N LEU A 263 19.13 10.73 -0.17
CA LEU A 263 17.88 10.92 -0.89
C LEU A 263 16.99 11.97 -0.21
N SER A 264 16.88 11.96 1.11
CA SER A 264 16.11 12.97 1.87
C SER A 264 16.64 14.39 1.66
N LEU A 265 17.97 14.57 1.64
CA LEU A 265 18.61 15.85 1.36
C LEU A 265 18.31 16.32 -0.07
N LEU A 266 18.41 15.42 -1.05
CA LEU A 266 18.08 15.71 -2.44
C LEU A 266 16.60 16.09 -2.58
N THR A 267 15.70 15.32 -1.96
CA THR A 267 14.26 15.61 -1.91
C THR A 267 14.01 17.00 -1.35
N GLY A 268 14.57 17.32 -0.18
CA GLY A 268 14.44 18.65 0.43
C GLY A 268 15.00 19.79 -0.44
N TYR A 269 16.11 19.55 -1.14
CA TYR A 269 16.72 20.51 -2.06
C TYR A 269 15.82 20.79 -3.28
N PHE A 270 15.24 19.74 -3.89
CA PHE A 270 14.42 19.89 -5.09
C PHE A 270 13.01 20.43 -4.84
N MET A 271 12.45 20.27 -3.63
CA MET A 271 11.09 20.75 -3.31
C MET A 271 10.97 22.28 -3.13
N LYS A 272 12.05 23.06 -3.28
CA LYS A 272 12.09 24.54 -3.18
C LYS A 272 11.29 25.12 -2.00
N GLY A 273 11.94 25.35 -0.86
CA GLY A 273 11.31 26.03 0.28
C GLY A 273 12.22 26.18 1.49
N ASN A 274 11.82 27.00 2.47
CA ASN A 274 12.61 27.33 3.67
C ASN A 274 12.78 26.15 4.66
N TYR A 275 12.13 25.01 4.40
CA TYR A 275 12.06 23.87 5.32
C TYR A 275 12.70 22.59 4.78
N GLY A 276 13.54 22.67 3.74
CA GLY A 276 14.16 21.47 3.11
C GLY A 276 14.92 20.56 4.08
N TRP A 277 15.34 21.07 5.24
CA TRP A 277 15.98 20.32 6.32
C TRP A 277 15.04 19.40 7.11
N VAL A 278 13.72 19.61 7.06
CA VAL A 278 12.75 18.85 7.89
C VAL A 278 12.71 17.37 7.49
N ILE A 279 12.81 17.07 6.19
CA ILE A 279 12.84 15.68 5.67
C ILE A 279 14.07 14.91 6.19
N PRO A 280 15.33 15.39 6.01
CA PRO A 280 16.49 14.69 6.56
C PRO A 280 16.48 14.62 8.10
N SER A 281 15.95 15.62 8.80
CA SER A 281 15.75 15.54 10.25
C SER A 281 14.79 14.41 10.65
N ALA A 282 13.66 14.25 9.96
CA ALA A 282 12.73 13.15 10.19
C ALA A 282 13.41 11.79 9.92
N THR A 283 14.19 11.69 8.84
CA THR A 283 14.98 10.49 8.52
C THR A 283 15.96 10.13 9.64
N ILE A 284 16.74 11.11 10.13
CA ILE A 284 17.67 10.88 11.25
C ILE A 284 16.91 10.42 12.50
N ALA A 285 15.81 11.09 12.87
CA ALA A 285 15.02 10.75 14.04
C ALA A 285 14.47 9.32 13.97
N ILE A 286 13.92 8.91 12.82
CA ILE A 286 13.39 7.56 12.58
C ILE A 286 14.50 6.51 12.71
N PHE A 287 15.68 6.76 12.12
CA PHE A 287 16.80 5.82 12.21
C PHE A 287 17.38 5.74 13.63
N ILE A 288 17.48 6.85 14.36
CA ILE A 288 17.90 6.85 15.77
C ILE A 288 16.90 6.04 16.61
N ALA A 289 15.60 6.27 16.45
CA ALA A 289 14.57 5.52 17.15
C ALA A 289 14.69 4.01 16.88
N ALA A 290 14.87 3.62 15.61
CA ALA A 290 15.10 2.22 15.24
C ALA A 290 16.36 1.64 15.88
N TYR A 291 17.48 2.36 15.88
CA TYR A 291 18.72 1.91 16.51
C TYR A 291 18.52 1.65 18.01
N LEU A 292 17.88 2.59 18.72
CA LEU A 292 17.64 2.48 20.15
C LEU A 292 16.74 1.29 20.49
N ILE A 293 15.72 1.02 19.68
CA ILE A 293 14.81 -0.12 19.90
C ILE A 293 15.48 -1.45 19.53
N GLU A 294 16.19 -1.51 18.40
CA GLU A 294 16.88 -2.72 17.92
C GLU A 294 17.98 -3.15 18.91
N LYS A 295 18.68 -2.18 19.54
CA LYS A 295 19.68 -2.45 20.59
C LYS A 295 19.08 -3.13 21.83
N LYS A 296 17.80 -2.89 22.14
CA LYS A 296 17.09 -3.53 23.26
C LYS A 296 16.70 -4.98 22.96
N LYS A 297 16.82 -5.45 21.71
CA LYS A 297 16.51 -6.84 21.28
C LYS A 297 15.12 -7.33 21.72
N ILE A 298 14.13 -6.44 21.69
CA ILE A 298 12.75 -6.75 22.12
C ILE A 298 12.04 -7.67 21.11
N ASP A 299 12.32 -7.48 19.82
CA ASP A 299 11.74 -8.25 18.71
C ASP A 299 12.83 -8.95 17.89
N LYS A 300 12.44 -9.66 16.84
CA LYS A 300 13.37 -10.31 15.90
C LYS A 300 14.35 -9.28 15.31
N ILE A 301 15.61 -9.70 15.20
CA ILE A 301 16.69 -8.87 14.64
C ILE A 301 16.32 -8.34 13.25
N GLY A 302 16.46 -7.03 13.08
CA GLY A 302 16.19 -6.29 11.85
C GLY A 302 14.77 -5.75 11.71
N THR A 303 13.89 -5.99 12.68
CA THR A 303 12.47 -5.58 12.60
C THR A 303 12.31 -4.07 12.52
N TYR A 304 12.96 -3.32 13.41
CA TYR A 304 12.84 -1.87 13.46
C TYR A 304 13.75 -1.19 12.44
N THR A 305 14.85 -1.85 12.06
CA THR A 305 15.66 -1.42 10.91
C THR A 305 14.86 -1.47 9.61
N ALA A 306 14.12 -2.55 9.34
CA ALA A 306 13.23 -2.64 8.18
C ALA A 306 12.12 -1.60 8.24
N LEU A 307 11.53 -1.39 9.42
CA LEU A 307 10.51 -0.36 9.64
C LEU A 307 11.04 1.05 9.32
N ALA A 308 12.24 1.40 9.78
CA ALA A 308 12.83 2.71 9.49
C ALA A 308 13.03 2.93 7.98
N ILE A 309 13.61 1.93 7.30
CA ILE A 309 13.85 1.99 5.85
C ILE A 309 12.54 2.20 5.11
N THR A 310 11.52 1.37 5.36
CA THR A 310 10.24 1.47 4.64
C THR A 310 9.46 2.72 4.98
N SER A 311 9.55 3.23 6.21
CA SER A 311 8.89 4.47 6.62
C SER A 311 9.47 5.68 5.90
N VAL A 312 10.79 5.77 5.79
CA VAL A 312 11.44 6.88 5.07
C VAL A 312 11.18 6.79 3.57
N ILE A 313 11.27 5.60 2.95
CA ILE A 313 10.90 5.42 1.54
C ILE A 313 9.44 5.85 1.30
N PHE A 314 8.52 5.44 2.18
CA PHE A 314 7.12 5.83 2.10
C PHE A 314 6.95 7.34 2.07
N GLY A 315 7.65 8.10 2.92
CA GLY A 315 7.59 9.57 2.84
C GLY A 315 8.19 10.13 1.55
N ILE A 316 9.38 9.67 1.15
CA ILE A 316 10.09 10.19 -0.04
C ILE A 316 9.27 9.99 -1.33
N VAL A 317 8.54 8.88 -1.49
CA VAL A 317 7.72 8.69 -2.70
C VAL A 317 6.57 9.69 -2.81
N HIS A 318 6.15 10.30 -1.69
CA HIS A 318 5.16 11.37 -1.66
C HIS A 318 5.74 12.75 -2.03
N PHE A 319 6.94 12.81 -2.59
CA PHE A 319 7.53 14.02 -3.17
C PHE A 319 6.57 14.74 -4.13
N HIS A 320 5.75 13.98 -4.87
CA HIS A 320 4.74 14.54 -5.80
C HIS A 320 3.65 15.37 -5.10
N ALA A 321 3.50 15.28 -3.78
CA ALA A 321 2.52 16.07 -3.02
C ALA A 321 2.88 17.57 -2.97
N GLY A 322 4.13 17.93 -3.27
CA GLY A 322 4.57 19.32 -3.39
C GLY A 322 4.75 20.07 -2.06
N SER A 323 4.61 19.41 -0.91
CA SER A 323 4.85 20.01 0.41
C SER A 323 5.96 19.27 1.17
N ILE A 324 6.99 20.03 1.57
CA ILE A 324 8.15 19.49 2.31
C ILE A 324 7.71 18.90 3.66
N VAL A 325 6.80 19.60 4.34
CA VAL A 325 6.24 19.18 5.62
C VAL A 325 5.43 17.90 5.45
N PHE A 326 4.64 17.80 4.38
CA PHE A 326 3.88 16.59 4.08
C PHE A 326 4.80 15.37 3.89
N VAL A 327 5.90 15.50 3.15
CA VAL A 327 6.85 14.40 2.95
C VAL A 327 7.47 13.92 4.27
N ALA A 328 7.88 14.85 5.13
CA ALA A 328 8.45 14.50 6.43
C ALA A 328 7.40 13.85 7.37
N LEU A 329 6.19 14.40 7.43
CA LEU A 329 5.08 13.81 8.19
C LEU A 329 4.68 12.45 7.64
N ALA A 330 4.70 12.25 6.32
CA ALA A 330 4.46 10.95 5.68
C ALA A 330 5.52 9.91 6.10
N SER A 331 6.80 10.30 6.23
CA SER A 331 7.82 9.39 6.80
C SER A 331 7.49 8.97 8.23
N ILE A 332 7.03 9.90 9.07
CA ILE A 332 6.64 9.62 10.46
C ILE A 332 5.35 8.78 10.52
N ALA A 333 4.38 9.06 9.63
CA ALA A 333 3.15 8.31 9.51
C ALA A 333 3.43 6.86 9.09
N GLY A 334 4.37 6.68 8.16
CA GLY A 334 4.85 5.37 7.72
C GLY A 334 5.37 4.49 8.87
N TRP A 335 5.99 5.10 9.89
CA TRP A 335 6.37 4.38 11.11
C TRP A 335 5.15 3.84 11.86
N SER A 336 4.10 4.63 11.96
CA SER A 336 2.87 4.28 12.68
C SER A 336 2.08 3.19 11.95
N TYR A 337 2.03 3.25 10.62
CA TYR A 337 1.40 2.21 9.79
C TYR A 337 2.18 0.90 9.91
N GLY A 338 3.51 0.98 9.77
CA GLY A 338 4.38 -0.18 9.87
C GLY A 338 4.40 -0.79 11.28
N PHE A 339 4.36 0.00 12.34
CA PHE A 339 4.21 -0.49 13.71
C PHE A 339 2.88 -1.22 13.91
N THR A 340 1.78 -0.66 13.40
CA THR A 340 0.46 -1.30 13.43
C THR A 340 0.50 -2.65 12.72
N TYR A 341 1.11 -2.71 11.53
CA TYR A 341 1.34 -3.98 10.82
C TYR A 341 2.23 -4.95 11.63
N LEU A 342 3.27 -4.48 12.31
CA LEU A 342 4.13 -5.38 13.11
C LEU A 342 3.36 -6.06 14.25
N LYS A 343 2.45 -5.34 14.90
CA LYS A 343 1.67 -5.86 16.04
C LYS A 343 0.45 -6.67 15.63
N THR A 344 -0.14 -6.39 14.47
CA THR A 344 -1.36 -7.07 13.99
C THR A 344 -1.08 -8.15 12.94
N LYS A 345 0.08 -8.08 12.27
CA LYS A 345 0.42 -8.87 11.07
C LYS A 345 -0.65 -8.80 9.98
N ASN A 346 -1.29 -7.63 9.87
CA ASN A 346 -2.44 -7.44 8.99
C ASN A 346 -2.39 -6.08 8.30
N VAL A 347 -2.44 -6.11 6.95
CA VAL A 347 -2.36 -4.92 6.10
C VAL A 347 -3.62 -4.05 6.22
N PHE A 348 -4.78 -4.64 6.46
CA PHE A 348 -6.04 -3.89 6.58
C PHE A 348 -6.01 -2.96 7.81
N TYR A 349 -5.39 -3.36 8.92
CA TYR A 349 -5.26 -2.45 10.07
C TYR A 349 -4.25 -1.32 9.83
N ALA A 350 -3.15 -1.59 9.11
CA ALA A 350 -2.24 -0.52 8.69
C ALA A 350 -2.93 0.45 7.73
N ALA A 351 -3.70 -0.07 6.76
CA ALA A 351 -4.47 0.71 5.83
C ALA A 351 -5.57 1.54 6.52
N LEU A 352 -6.15 1.04 7.62
CA LEU A 352 -7.10 1.79 8.43
C LEU A 352 -6.42 3.00 9.08
N VAL A 353 -5.26 2.82 9.70
CA VAL A 353 -4.49 3.94 10.28
C VAL A 353 -4.11 4.95 9.21
N HIS A 354 -3.67 4.48 8.05
CA HIS A 354 -3.34 5.34 6.91
C HIS A 354 -4.58 6.14 6.44
N ALA A 355 -5.71 5.48 6.22
CA ALA A 355 -6.95 6.17 5.82
C ALA A 355 -7.41 7.20 6.86
N LEU A 356 -7.27 6.90 8.16
CA LEU A 356 -7.56 7.85 9.23
C LEU A 356 -6.63 9.05 9.18
N VAL A 357 -5.31 8.84 9.05
CA VAL A 357 -4.33 9.93 8.93
C VAL A 357 -4.66 10.85 7.75
N ASN A 358 -4.90 10.28 6.56
CA ASN A 358 -5.22 11.06 5.37
C ASN A 358 -6.50 11.88 5.50
N ASN A 359 -7.43 11.49 6.37
CA ASN A 359 -8.70 12.20 6.57
C ASN A 359 -8.76 12.95 7.90
N THR A 360 -7.68 12.99 8.68
CA THR A 360 -7.70 13.63 10.00
C THR A 360 -7.94 15.13 9.93
N TYR A 361 -7.52 15.78 8.84
CA TYR A 361 -7.84 17.18 8.55
C TYR A 361 -9.36 17.44 8.49
N LEU A 362 -10.13 16.46 8.00
CA LEU A 362 -11.60 16.51 7.98
C LEU A 362 -12.21 16.25 9.35
N LEU A 363 -11.58 15.40 10.15
CA LEU A 363 -12.05 15.08 11.49
C LEU A 363 -11.87 16.26 12.46
N LEU A 364 -10.83 17.07 12.25
CA LEU A 364 -10.39 18.08 13.23
C LEU A 364 -10.40 19.51 12.72
N GLY A 365 -10.64 19.73 11.42
CA GLY A 365 -10.77 21.08 10.85
C GLY A 365 -9.45 21.82 10.77
N ILE A 366 -8.37 21.12 10.41
CA ILE A 366 -7.00 21.67 10.36
C ILE A 366 -6.44 21.52 8.95
N GLU A 367 -5.80 22.56 8.41
CA GLU A 367 -5.09 22.51 7.13
C GLU A 367 -3.58 22.51 7.34
N LEU A 368 -2.86 21.73 6.52
CA LEU A 368 -1.40 21.78 6.43
C LEU A 368 -0.98 22.94 5.52
N LEU A 369 -0.04 23.77 5.98
CA LEU A 369 0.62 24.72 5.10
C LEU A 369 1.40 23.98 4.01
N LYS A 370 1.27 24.46 2.77
CA LYS A 370 1.92 23.86 1.59
C LYS A 370 3.41 24.13 1.59
#